data_AF-A0A4R2Q2R5-F1
#
_entry.id   AF-A0A4R2Q2R5-F1
#
_cell.length_a   1.000
_cell.length_b   1.000
_cell.length_c   1.000
_cell.angle_alpha   90.00
_cell.angle_beta   90.00
_cell.angle_gamma   90.00
#
_symmetry.space_group_name_H-M   'P 1'
#
loop_
_entity.id
_entity.type
_entity.pdbx_description
1 polymer ?
#
loop_
_entity_poly.entity_id
_entity_poly.type
_entity_poly.pdbx_seq_one_letter_code
_entity_poly.pdbx_strand_id
1 'polypeptide(L)'
;MSTVAHEAGVSVGLIQRYFATKAQLLEFAFSYLVDSTYGRLEAVERTGDVAETAYLMLEAMLPLDEERYAESVTWIAFLAGALPIPDAIEPHVVSMRRMRLLLESCGLSTVDAMLLTSVVDGLCVDMVTSPAEVTPELGRACLRRAVGRVFGGAG
;
A
#
# COMPACT_ATOMS: atom_id res chain seq x y z
N MET A 1 -2.20 -22.00 3.52
CA MET A 1 -2.96 -22.95 2.68
C MET A 1 -4.20 -23.47 3.40
N SER A 2 -4.06 -24.23 4.51
CA SER A 2 -5.23 -24.77 5.23
C SER A 2 -6.22 -23.69 5.71
N THR A 3 -5.73 -22.65 6.39
CA THR A 3 -6.56 -21.51 6.84
C THR A 3 -7.29 -20.83 5.68
N VAL A 4 -6.60 -20.57 4.56
CA VAL A 4 -7.20 -19.92 3.38
C VAL A 4 -8.29 -20.79 2.75
N ALA A 5 -8.08 -22.11 2.70
CA ALA A 5 -9.10 -23.04 2.21
C ALA A 5 -10.34 -23.04 3.11
N HIS A 6 -10.14 -23.04 4.44
CA HIS A 6 -11.21 -22.92 5.42
C HIS A 6 -12.02 -21.63 5.25
N GLU A 7 -11.35 -20.47 5.21
CA GLU A 7 -12.00 -19.17 5.04
C GLU A 7 -12.73 -19.06 3.69
N ALA A 8 -12.18 -19.64 2.62
CA ALA A 8 -12.81 -19.66 1.31
C ALA A 8 -13.93 -20.71 1.17
N GLY A 9 -14.17 -21.55 2.19
CA GLY A 9 -15.17 -22.62 2.14
C GLY A 9 -14.85 -23.72 1.12
N VAL A 10 -13.57 -23.91 0.79
CA VAL A 10 -13.11 -24.87 -0.23
C VAL A 10 -12.08 -25.86 0.34
N SER A 11 -11.81 -26.93 -0.40
CA SER A 11 -10.80 -27.90 0.03
C SER A 11 -9.38 -27.37 -0.14
N VAL A 12 -8.47 -27.81 0.73
CA VAL A 12 -7.03 -27.51 0.61
C VAL A 12 -6.48 -27.96 -0.75
N GLY A 13 -6.93 -29.10 -1.25
CA GLY A 13 -6.54 -29.61 -2.57
C GLY A 13 -6.98 -28.71 -3.71
N LEU A 14 -8.14 -28.02 -3.60
CA LEU A 14 -8.55 -27.04 -4.60
C LEU A 14 -7.62 -25.82 -4.59
N ILE A 15 -7.30 -25.27 -3.42
CA ILE A 15 -6.34 -24.16 -3.28
C ILE A 15 -4.96 -24.54 -3.84
N GLN A 16 -4.47 -25.75 -3.53
CA GLN A 16 -3.17 -26.24 -4.01
C GLN A 16 -3.13 -26.44 -5.53
N ARG A 17 -4.28 -26.64 -6.19
CA ARG A 17 -4.37 -26.70 -7.65
C ARG A 17 -4.15 -25.33 -8.29
N TYR A 18 -4.56 -24.24 -7.64
CA TYR A 18 -4.36 -22.87 -8.13
C TYR A 18 -3.01 -22.29 -7.70
N PHE A 19 -2.56 -22.62 -6.49
CA PHE A 19 -1.33 -22.11 -5.91
C PHE A 19 -0.49 -23.28 -5.41
N ALA A 20 0.62 -23.59 -6.09
CA ALA A 20 1.51 -24.67 -5.68
C ALA A 20 2.30 -24.30 -4.41
N THR A 21 2.51 -23.00 -4.17
CA THR A 21 3.26 -22.51 -3.01
C THR A 21 2.56 -21.36 -2.29
N LYS A 22 2.93 -21.13 -1.03
CA LYS A 22 2.49 -19.94 -0.27
C LYS A 22 2.96 -18.63 -0.94
N ALA A 23 4.13 -18.65 -1.57
CA ALA A 23 4.65 -17.50 -2.31
C ALA A 23 3.73 -17.12 -3.48
N GLN A 24 3.29 -18.09 -4.28
CA GLN A 24 2.35 -17.85 -5.39
C GLN A 24 1.00 -17.32 -4.89
N LEU A 25 0.50 -17.82 -3.76
CA LEU A 25 -0.72 -17.30 -3.14
C LEU A 25 -0.55 -15.84 -2.69
N LEU A 26 0.57 -15.51 -2.05
CA LEU A 26 0.86 -14.14 -1.59
C LEU A 26 1.06 -13.18 -2.77
N GLU A 27 1.72 -13.62 -3.84
CA GLU A 27 1.87 -12.84 -5.07
C GLU A 27 0.53 -12.54 -5.73
N PHE A 28 -0.36 -13.53 -5.80
CA PHE A 28 -1.73 -13.34 -6.28
C PHE A 28 -2.52 -12.35 -5.40
N ALA A 29 -2.44 -12.51 -4.08
CA ALA A 29 -3.10 -11.59 -3.15
C ALA A 29 -2.53 -10.17 -3.23
N PHE A 30 -1.22 -10.03 -3.41
CA PHE A 30 -0.57 -8.74 -3.62
C PHE A 30 -1.01 -8.09 -4.93
N SER A 31 -1.17 -8.86 -6.01
CA SER A 31 -1.67 -8.34 -7.29
C SER A 31 -3.09 -7.79 -7.15
N TYR A 32 -3.98 -8.49 -6.44
CA TYR A 32 -5.33 -8.01 -6.14
C TYR A 32 -5.31 -6.72 -5.30
N LEU A 33 -4.46 -6.65 -4.28
CA LEU A 33 -4.25 -5.45 -3.47
C LEU A 33 -3.81 -4.26 -4.32
N VAL A 34 -2.89 -4.48 -5.26
CA VAL A 34 -2.39 -3.44 -6.16
C VAL A 34 -3.53 -2.91 -7.02
N ASP A 35 -4.33 -3.79 -7.63
CA ASP A 35 -5.47 -3.38 -8.46
C ASP A 35 -6.52 -2.60 -7.65
N SER A 36 -6.86 -3.07 -6.45
CA SER A 36 -7.77 -2.39 -5.52
C SER A 36 -7.26 -0.99 -5.15
N THR A 37 -5.97 -0.89 -4.80
CA THR A 37 -5.32 0.39 -4.48
C THR A 37 -5.35 1.34 -5.67
N TYR A 38 -4.99 0.89 -6.87
CA TYR A 38 -5.03 1.73 -8.07
C TYR A 38 -6.45 2.16 -8.43
N GLY A 39 -7.45 1.32 -8.25
CA GLY A 39 -8.85 1.70 -8.40
C GLY A 39 -9.23 2.87 -7.50
N ARG A 40 -8.77 2.88 -6.24
CA ARG A 40 -8.99 4.01 -5.32
C ARG A 40 -8.23 5.27 -5.75
N LEU A 41 -6.98 5.13 -6.20
CA LEU A 41 -6.19 6.27 -6.68
C LEU A 41 -6.78 6.93 -7.92
N GLU A 42 -7.31 6.13 -8.85
CA GLU A 42 -7.96 6.61 -10.07
C GLU A 42 -9.28 7.33 -9.78
N ALA A 43 -9.94 6.98 -8.67
CA ALA A 43 -11.15 7.64 -8.19
C ALA A 43 -10.87 8.96 -7.44
N VAL A 44 -9.61 9.30 -7.13
CA VAL A 44 -9.26 10.57 -6.48
C VAL A 44 -9.52 11.73 -7.45
N GLU A 45 -10.40 12.63 -7.03
CA GLU A 45 -10.63 13.88 -7.76
C GLU A 45 -9.39 14.76 -7.68
N ARG A 46 -8.76 15.00 -8.84
CA ARG A 46 -7.61 15.90 -8.93
C ARG A 46 -8.10 17.32 -8.72
N THR A 47 -7.83 17.87 -7.56
CA THR A 47 -8.12 19.26 -7.26
C THR A 47 -7.12 20.15 -8.01
N GLY A 48 -7.43 21.44 -8.16
CA GLY A 48 -6.43 22.41 -8.64
C GLY A 48 -5.25 22.61 -7.68
N ASP A 49 -5.28 21.98 -6.50
CA ASP A 49 -4.24 22.00 -5.49
C ASP A 49 -3.45 20.68 -5.50
N VAL A 50 -2.19 20.77 -5.91
CA VAL A 50 -1.28 19.63 -5.98
C VAL A 50 -1.06 18.99 -4.61
N ALA A 51 -0.99 19.78 -3.54
CA ALA A 51 -0.77 19.28 -2.20
C ALA A 51 -1.96 18.45 -1.73
N GLU A 52 -3.18 18.94 -1.98
CA GLU A 52 -4.41 18.22 -1.62
C GLU A 52 -4.56 16.94 -2.46
N THR A 53 -4.29 17.01 -3.76
CA THR A 53 -4.34 15.84 -4.64
C THR A 53 -3.35 14.76 -4.17
N ALA A 54 -2.11 15.14 -3.85
CA ALA A 54 -1.11 14.21 -3.33
C ALA A 54 -1.53 13.61 -1.99
N TYR A 55 -2.08 14.42 -1.09
CA TYR A 55 -2.61 13.93 0.19
C TYR A 55 -3.69 12.88 -0.01
N LEU A 56 -4.70 13.15 -0.85
CA LEU A 56 -5.83 12.23 -1.07
C LEU A 56 -5.37 10.91 -1.72
N MET A 57 -4.42 10.97 -2.65
CA MET A 57 -3.80 9.76 -3.23
C MET A 57 -3.09 8.92 -2.17
N LEU A 58 -2.28 9.55 -1.33
CA LEU A 58 -1.51 8.86 -0.28
C LEU A 58 -2.41 8.35 0.85
N GLU A 59 -3.48 9.08 1.20
CA GLU A 59 -4.46 8.67 2.21
C GLU A 59 -5.22 7.41 1.78
N ALA A 60 -5.47 7.23 0.48
CA ALA A 60 -6.14 6.05 -0.06
C ALA A 60 -5.37 4.74 0.17
N MET A 61 -4.09 4.82 0.57
CA MET A 61 -3.24 3.69 0.94
C MET A 61 -3.23 3.40 2.45
N LEU A 62 -3.63 4.35 3.30
CA LEU A 62 -3.59 4.14 4.75
C LEU A 62 -4.65 3.11 5.19
N PRO A 63 -4.37 2.27 6.20
CA PRO A 63 -5.31 1.30 6.75
C PRO A 63 -6.39 1.99 7.60
N LEU A 64 -7.34 2.65 6.94
CA LEU A 64 -8.39 3.47 7.57
C LEU A 64 -9.73 2.73 7.71
N ASP A 65 -9.83 1.52 7.16
CA ASP A 65 -10.95 0.58 7.33
C ASP A 65 -10.45 -0.87 7.29
N GLU A 66 -11.38 -1.81 7.47
CA GLU A 66 -11.10 -3.25 7.54
C GLU A 66 -10.43 -3.78 6.26
N GLU A 67 -10.89 -3.31 5.09
CA GLU A 67 -10.33 -3.71 3.79
C GLU A 67 -8.88 -3.24 3.67
N ARG A 68 -8.61 -1.97 3.90
CA ARG A 68 -7.26 -1.39 3.80
C ARG A 68 -6.31 -1.90 4.89
N TYR A 69 -6.84 -2.28 6.05
CA TYR A 69 -6.09 -2.99 7.08
C TYR A 69 -5.65 -4.38 6.58
N ALA A 70 -6.59 -5.17 6.04
CA ALA A 70 -6.28 -6.49 5.49
C ALA A 70 -5.30 -6.42 4.31
N GLU A 71 -5.42 -5.41 3.46
CA GLU A 71 -4.45 -5.10 2.41
C GLU A 71 -3.06 -4.83 3.00
N SER A 72 -2.95 -3.94 3.99
CA SER A 72 -1.66 -3.62 4.63
C SER A 72 -0.99 -4.85 5.25
N VAL A 73 -1.76 -5.71 5.93
CA VAL A 73 -1.27 -7.00 6.46
C VAL A 73 -0.79 -7.92 5.33
N THR A 74 -1.55 -7.98 4.23
CA THR A 74 -1.22 -8.79 3.06
C THR A 74 0.07 -8.31 2.39
N TRP A 75 0.24 -7.00 2.24
CA TRP A 75 1.46 -6.38 1.72
C TRP A 75 2.68 -6.73 2.58
N ILE A 76 2.59 -6.58 3.91
CA ILE A 76 3.68 -6.95 4.83
C ILE A 76 4.02 -8.44 4.71
N ALA A 77 3.01 -9.31 4.65
CA ALA A 77 3.20 -10.74 4.49
C ALA A 77 3.84 -11.10 3.13
N PHE A 78 3.45 -10.40 2.06
CA PHE A 78 4.06 -10.52 0.74
C PHE A 78 5.54 -10.13 0.80
N LEU A 79 5.88 -8.96 1.34
CA LEU A 79 7.28 -8.51 1.47
C LEU A 79 8.12 -9.55 2.22
N ALA A 80 7.66 -10.01 3.38
CA ALA A 80 8.36 -11.02 4.18
C ALA A 80 8.56 -12.35 3.43
N GLY A 81 7.60 -12.74 2.57
CA GLY A 81 7.67 -13.95 1.76
C GLY A 81 8.52 -13.82 0.50
N ALA A 82 8.56 -12.63 -0.09
CA ALA A 82 9.24 -12.36 -1.37
C ALA A 82 10.73 -12.01 -1.20
N LEU A 83 11.10 -11.25 -0.17
CA LEU A 83 12.48 -10.80 0.05
C LEU A 83 13.56 -11.91 0.01
N PRO A 84 13.33 -13.13 0.53
CA PRO A 84 14.32 -14.21 0.49
C PRO A 84 14.45 -14.91 -0.89
N ILE A 85 13.56 -14.62 -1.84
CA ILE A 85 13.48 -15.31 -3.13
C ILE A 85 13.95 -14.35 -4.22
N PRO A 86 14.96 -14.72 -5.05
CA PRO A 86 15.37 -13.90 -6.18
C PRO A 86 14.18 -13.51 -7.07
N ASP A 87 14.14 -12.24 -7.46
CA ASP A 87 13.15 -11.64 -8.37
C ASP A 87 11.68 -11.62 -7.89
N ALA A 88 11.33 -12.33 -6.81
CA ALA A 88 9.95 -12.38 -6.30
C ALA A 88 9.43 -11.03 -5.76
N ILE A 89 10.34 -10.08 -5.48
CA ILE A 89 9.98 -8.73 -5.02
C ILE A 89 9.61 -7.78 -6.18
N GLU A 90 9.88 -8.17 -7.43
CA GLU A 90 9.68 -7.33 -8.61
C GLU A 90 8.26 -6.75 -8.71
N PRO A 91 7.17 -7.48 -8.42
CA PRO A 91 5.82 -6.90 -8.43
C PRO A 91 5.67 -5.67 -7.53
N HIS A 92 6.29 -5.69 -6.34
CA HIS A 92 6.28 -4.54 -5.43
C HIS A 92 7.13 -3.39 -5.96
N VAL A 93 8.32 -3.68 -6.50
CA VAL A 93 9.19 -2.66 -7.09
C VAL A 93 8.49 -1.92 -8.23
N VAL A 94 7.83 -2.66 -9.13
CA VAL A 94 7.04 -2.11 -10.24
C VAL A 94 5.88 -1.25 -9.73
N SER A 95 5.13 -1.77 -8.75
CA SER A 95 3.97 -1.06 -8.18
C SER A 95 4.36 0.25 -7.51
N MET A 96 5.45 0.26 -6.73
CA MET A 96 5.97 1.48 -6.08
C MET A 96 6.54 2.47 -7.09
N ARG A 97 7.17 1.99 -8.16
CA ARG A 97 7.63 2.87 -9.25
C ARG A 97 6.44 3.56 -9.92
N ARG A 98 5.38 2.82 -10.25
CA ARG A 98 4.17 3.39 -10.86
C ARG A 98 3.50 4.40 -9.94
N MET A 99 3.46 4.16 -8.62
CA MET A 99 2.95 5.12 -7.63
C MET A 99 3.76 6.42 -7.65
N ARG A 100 5.09 6.33 -7.60
CA ARG A 100 5.94 7.52 -7.62
C ARG A 100 5.80 8.31 -8.93
N LEU A 101 5.70 7.64 -10.07
CA LEU A 101 5.44 8.30 -11.35
C LEU A 101 4.08 9.02 -11.38
N LEU A 102 3.06 8.47 -10.72
CA LEU A 102 1.77 9.14 -10.58
C LEU A 102 1.90 10.44 -9.76
N LEU A 103 2.60 10.40 -8.63
CA LEU A 103 2.87 11.58 -7.81
C LEU A 103 3.72 12.61 -8.57
N GLU A 104 4.75 12.18 -9.27
CA GLU A 104 5.56 13.05 -10.14
C GLU A 104 4.71 13.71 -11.22
N SER A 105 3.73 13.01 -11.80
CA SER A 105 2.80 13.58 -12.78
C SER A 105 1.88 14.66 -12.20
N CYS A 106 1.72 14.71 -10.87
CA CYS A 106 1.03 15.78 -10.17
C CYS A 106 1.94 16.99 -9.89
N GLY A 107 3.25 16.91 -10.16
CA GLY A 107 4.20 18.01 -10.01
C GLY A 107 5.18 17.83 -8.84
N LEU A 108 5.20 16.68 -8.17
CA LEU A 108 6.21 16.39 -7.16
C LEU A 108 7.57 16.08 -7.80
N SER A 109 8.66 16.44 -7.11
CA SER A 109 9.98 15.93 -7.48
C SER A 109 10.11 14.43 -7.16
N THR A 110 11.03 13.72 -7.80
CA THR A 110 11.32 12.31 -7.48
C THR A 110 11.70 12.10 -6.01
N VAL A 111 12.39 13.06 -5.40
CA VAL A 111 12.79 13.00 -3.99
C VAL A 111 11.57 13.13 -3.08
N ASP A 112 10.66 14.05 -3.38
CA ASP A 112 9.45 14.25 -2.60
C ASP A 112 8.47 13.09 -2.74
N ALA A 113 8.30 12.57 -3.96
CA ALA A 113 7.50 11.38 -4.21
C ALA A 113 8.05 10.18 -3.43
N MET A 114 9.37 9.97 -3.44
CA MET A 114 10.01 8.93 -2.64
C MET A 114 9.77 9.15 -1.14
N LEU A 115 10.02 10.35 -0.62
CA LEU A 115 9.84 10.70 0.78
C LEU A 115 8.42 10.40 1.25
N LEU A 116 7.41 10.86 0.51
CA LEU A 116 6.02 10.69 0.90
C LEU A 116 5.57 9.24 0.81
N THR A 117 5.99 8.48 -0.21
CA THR A 117 5.69 7.04 -0.25
C THR A 117 6.33 6.28 0.91
N SER A 118 7.57 6.61 1.29
CA SER A 118 8.22 6.01 2.47
C SER A 118 7.53 6.36 3.78
N VAL A 119 6.97 7.57 3.90
CA VAL A 119 6.16 7.95 5.07
C VAL A 119 4.89 7.12 5.13
N VAL A 120 4.18 6.95 4.01
CA VAL A 120 2.97 6.11 3.95
C VAL A 120 3.29 4.67 4.30
N ASP A 121 4.34 4.09 3.71
CA ASP A 121 4.78 2.72 4.01
C ASP A 121 5.03 2.51 5.51
N GLY A 122 5.74 3.45 6.15
CA GLY A 122 5.99 3.44 7.59
C GLY A 122 4.70 3.54 8.41
N LEU A 123 3.80 4.46 8.05
CA LEU A 123 2.51 4.61 8.72
C LEU A 123 1.64 3.35 8.59
N CYS A 124 1.61 2.70 7.43
CA CYS A 124 0.89 1.45 7.24
C CYS A 124 1.41 0.34 8.17
N VAL A 125 2.74 0.22 8.32
CA VAL A 125 3.35 -0.72 9.27
C VAL A 125 2.98 -0.38 10.71
N ASP A 126 3.12 0.88 11.12
CA ASP A 126 2.86 1.31 12.49
C ASP A 126 1.39 1.15 12.87
N MET A 127 0.46 1.48 11.97
CA MET A 127 -0.99 1.34 12.20
C MET A 127 -1.42 -0.13 12.30
N VAL A 128 -0.74 -1.04 11.59
CA VAL A 128 -1.03 -2.48 11.68
C VAL A 128 -0.44 -3.11 12.94
N THR A 129 0.78 -2.71 13.31
CA THR A 129 1.54 -3.32 14.41
C THR A 129 1.21 -2.72 15.78
N SER A 130 0.82 -1.45 15.82
CA SER A 130 0.52 -0.68 17.03
C SER A 130 -0.78 0.13 16.90
N PRO A 131 -1.93 -0.49 16.55
CA PRO A 131 -3.18 0.23 16.24
C PRO A 131 -3.75 1.06 17.40
N ALA A 132 -3.40 0.73 18.65
CA ALA A 132 -3.80 1.51 19.82
C ALA A 132 -2.97 2.79 20.01
N GLU A 133 -1.74 2.83 19.48
CA GLU A 133 -0.83 3.97 19.57
C GLU A 133 -0.91 4.85 18.32
N VAL A 134 -1.00 4.23 17.15
CA VAL A 134 -1.10 4.90 15.85
C VAL A 134 -2.49 4.69 15.28
N THR A 135 -3.42 5.51 15.74
CA THR A 135 -4.81 5.47 15.29
C THR A 135 -4.96 6.03 13.86
N PRO A 136 -6.09 5.74 13.16
CA PRO A 136 -6.40 6.36 11.86
C PRO A 136 -6.29 7.89 11.86
N GLU A 137 -6.71 8.55 12.93
CA GLU A 137 -6.63 10.00 13.08
C GLU A 137 -5.18 10.47 13.15
N LEU A 138 -4.34 9.76 13.92
CA LEU A 138 -2.92 10.10 14.03
C LEU A 138 -2.17 9.83 12.71
N GLY A 139 -2.46 8.71 12.04
CA GLY A 139 -1.90 8.40 10.72
C GLY A 139 -2.22 9.48 9.69
N ARG A 140 -3.49 9.91 9.60
CA ARG A 140 -3.91 11.02 8.75
C ARG A 140 -3.19 12.33 9.11
N ALA A 141 -3.06 12.64 10.39
CA ALA A 141 -2.38 13.86 10.85
C ALA A 141 -0.88 13.86 10.50
N CYS A 142 -0.20 12.72 10.68
CA CYS A 142 1.19 12.53 10.28
C CYS A 142 1.37 12.70 8.77
N LEU A 143 0.52 12.05 7.96
CA LEU A 143 0.55 12.19 6.51
C LEU A 143 0.31 13.64 6.07
N ARG A 144 -0.73 14.29 6.62
CA ARG A 144 -1.04 15.70 6.31
C ARG A 144 0.16 16.62 6.62
N ARG A 145 0.82 16.40 7.76
CA ARG A 145 2.03 17.15 8.14
C ARG A 145 3.19 16.88 7.19
N ALA A 146 3.40 15.64 6.75
CA ALA A 146 4.46 15.30 5.80
C ALA A 146 4.24 15.97 4.45
N VAL A 147 3.02 15.90 3.90
CA VAL A 147 2.64 16.59 2.66
C VAL A 147 2.85 18.11 2.82
N GLY A 148 2.34 18.70 3.90
CA GLY A 148 2.50 20.14 4.15
C GLY A 148 3.96 20.60 4.24
N ARG A 149 4.89 19.75 4.69
CA ARG A 149 6.33 20.08 4.71
C ARG A 149 6.96 20.06 3.31
N VAL A 150 6.57 19.11 2.48
CA VAL A 150 7.03 19.04 1.07
C VAL A 150 6.58 20.29 0.31
N PHE A 151 5.32 20.69 0.45
CA PHE A 151 4.77 21.83 -0.30
C PHE A 151 5.01 23.20 0.36
N GLY A 152 5.17 23.25 1.68
CA GLY A 152 5.44 24.48 2.44
C GLY A 152 6.91 24.79 2.66
N GLY A 153 7.83 23.96 2.16
CA GLY A 153 9.27 24.02 2.41
C GLY A 153 10.10 24.88 1.45
N ALA A 154 9.48 25.77 0.67
CA ALA A 154 10.17 26.87 0.00
C ALA A 154 10.08 28.13 0.88
N GLY A 155 10.83 28.14 1.97
CA GLY A 155 10.96 29.26 2.91
C GLY A 155 12.30 29.23 3.62
#